data_AF-A0AAV1C0H4-F1
#
_entry.id   AF-A0AAV1C0H4-F1
#
_cell.length_a   1.000
_cell.length_b   1.000
_cell.length_c   1.000
_cell.angle_alpha   90.00
_cell.angle_beta   90.00
_cell.angle_gamma   90.00
#
_symmetry.space_group_name_H-M   'P 1'
#
loop_
_entity.id
_entity.type
_entity.pdbx_description
1 polymer ?
#
loop_
_entity_poly.entity_id
_entity_poly.type
_entity_poly.pdbx_seq_one_letter_code
_entity_poly.pdbx_strand_id
1 'polypeptide(L)'
;MAKKKERSVNVSGKPKHSLDVNRNGSTAKTSGGRSSATVNRLKMYKSRPKRDRKGKILKHDFQSSELPSTRIRPDRNWFGNTRVVGQKQLEFFREELQSRLSSNYTVLLKERKLPLSLLNDRQKQSRVHLLDTESFADAFGPKGKRKRPKLLASNYESLAKRADGSQGAFEEKRGASSSVEENEDGFRDLVRHTMFEKGQSKRIWGELYKVIDSSDVVIQVLDARDPLGTRCYHLEKHLKEHCTHKHLILLLNKCDLVPAWVTKGWLRVLSKEYPSLAFHASINKSFGKGSLLSVLRQFSRLKSDKQAISVGFVGYPNVGKSSVINTLRTKNVCKVAPIPGETKVWQYITLTKRIFLVDCPGVVYQNNNDSETDIVLKGVVCIILPYILGIDRCGFHHCEAYVSNSIAYQKLLPSLALWACSFFFKKN
;
A
#
# COMPACT_ATOMS: atom_id res chain seq x y z
N MET A 1 18.36 -31.14 34.96
CA MET A 1 18.24 -30.34 33.72
C MET A 1 18.31 -31.24 32.50
N ALA A 2 17.17 -31.74 32.01
CA ALA A 2 17.13 -32.55 30.80
C ALA A 2 17.00 -31.64 29.57
N LYS A 3 18.07 -31.52 28.77
CA LYS A 3 18.03 -30.82 27.48
C LYS A 3 17.13 -31.61 26.52
N LYS A 4 15.92 -31.11 26.28
CA LYS A 4 15.02 -31.59 25.23
C LYS A 4 15.72 -31.37 23.88
N LYS A 5 16.22 -32.46 23.29
CA LYS A 5 16.82 -32.48 21.95
C LYS A 5 15.70 -32.21 20.96
N GLU A 6 15.67 -31.02 20.34
CA GLU A 6 14.75 -30.73 19.25
C GLU A 6 14.98 -31.75 18.13
N ARG A 7 13.90 -32.40 17.68
CA ARG A 7 13.94 -33.34 16.55
C ARG A 7 14.42 -32.60 15.31
N SER A 8 15.52 -33.06 14.71
CA SER A 8 15.97 -32.63 13.39
C SER A 8 14.85 -32.88 12.38
N VAL A 9 14.43 -31.82 11.69
CA VAL A 9 13.49 -31.91 10.57
C VAL A 9 14.06 -32.91 9.56
N ASN A 10 13.30 -33.94 9.19
CA ASN A 10 13.72 -34.89 8.16
C ASN A 10 13.97 -34.14 6.85
N VAL A 11 15.24 -34.07 6.45
CA VAL A 11 15.71 -33.45 5.22
C VAL A 11 15.97 -34.56 4.19
N SER A 12 14.90 -35.13 3.64
CA SER A 12 14.99 -36.08 2.53
C SER A 12 14.30 -35.49 1.29
N GLY A 13 15.07 -34.74 0.50
CA GLY A 13 14.63 -34.23 -0.79
C GLY A 13 15.81 -33.87 -1.69
N LYS A 14 15.74 -34.25 -2.97
CA LYS A 14 16.74 -33.86 -3.99
C LYS A 14 16.85 -32.32 -4.06
N PRO A 15 18.05 -31.74 -4.15
CA PRO A 15 18.23 -30.29 -4.12
C PRO A 15 17.58 -29.64 -5.36
N LYS A 16 16.76 -28.61 -5.14
CA LYS A 16 15.92 -28.01 -6.20
C LYS A 16 16.59 -26.90 -6.99
N HIS A 17 17.63 -26.25 -6.44
CA HIS A 17 18.37 -25.20 -7.14
C HIS A 17 19.77 -24.92 -6.57
N SER A 18 20.49 -23.97 -7.18
CA SER A 18 21.92 -23.67 -6.97
C SER A 18 22.33 -23.11 -5.60
N LEU A 19 21.38 -22.80 -4.72
CA LEU A 19 21.63 -22.31 -3.36
C LEU A 19 20.98 -23.22 -2.30
N ASP A 20 20.56 -24.42 -2.70
CA ASP A 20 20.00 -25.42 -1.79
C ASP A 20 21.09 -25.93 -0.84
N VAL A 21 20.80 -25.88 0.46
CA VAL A 21 21.72 -26.31 1.53
C VAL A 21 21.95 -27.83 1.49
N ASN A 22 21.02 -28.58 0.88
CA ASN A 22 21.04 -30.04 0.80
C ASN A 22 21.88 -30.58 -0.37
N ARG A 23 22.66 -29.72 -1.03
CA ARG A 23 23.51 -30.14 -2.14
C ARG A 23 24.80 -30.75 -1.61
N ASN A 24 24.91 -32.07 -1.63
CA ASN A 24 26.16 -32.78 -1.39
C ASN A 24 27.21 -32.34 -2.41
N GLY A 25 28.29 -31.71 -1.92
CA GLY A 25 29.37 -31.12 -2.71
C GLY A 25 30.35 -32.16 -3.25
N SER A 26 29.89 -33.09 -4.07
CA SER A 26 30.72 -34.12 -4.71
C SER A 26 31.03 -33.76 -6.16
N THR A 27 31.90 -32.77 -6.37
CA THR A 27 32.78 -32.69 -7.56
C THR A 27 33.79 -31.55 -7.34
N ALA A 28 35.05 -31.93 -7.15
CA ALA A 28 36.26 -31.09 -7.12
C ALA A 28 36.24 -29.85 -6.21
N LYS A 29 36.57 -30.07 -4.92
CA LYS A 29 37.07 -28.99 -4.05
C LYS A 29 38.49 -28.62 -4.46
N THR A 30 38.65 -27.66 -5.37
CA THR A 30 39.80 -26.74 -5.29
C THR A 30 39.52 -25.81 -4.10
N SER A 31 40.43 -25.78 -3.13
CA SER A 31 40.28 -25.10 -1.85
C SER A 31 39.70 -23.69 -1.97
N GLY A 32 38.52 -23.45 -1.36
CA GLY A 32 37.89 -22.13 -1.26
C GLY A 32 37.09 -21.62 -2.48
N GLY A 33 36.99 -22.38 -3.57
CA GLY A 33 36.30 -21.95 -4.79
C GLY A 33 34.76 -21.86 -4.70
N ARG A 34 34.16 -20.94 -5.46
CA ARG A 34 32.69 -20.84 -5.64
C ARG A 34 32.18 -21.96 -6.56
N SER A 35 30.97 -22.46 -6.34
CA SER A 35 30.35 -23.47 -7.22
C SER A 35 30.16 -22.96 -8.66
N SER A 36 30.17 -23.85 -9.65
CA SER A 36 29.96 -23.50 -11.08
C SER A 36 28.69 -22.67 -11.32
N ALA A 37 27.58 -23.02 -10.66
CA ALA A 37 26.34 -22.24 -10.77
C ALA A 37 26.47 -20.84 -10.16
N THR A 38 27.17 -20.70 -9.03
CA THR A 38 27.47 -19.40 -8.43
C THR A 38 28.37 -18.57 -9.35
N VAL A 39 29.37 -19.19 -9.98
CA VAL A 39 30.26 -18.54 -10.94
C VAL A 39 29.48 -18.03 -12.15
N ASN A 40 28.59 -18.85 -12.72
CA ASN A 40 27.76 -18.45 -13.87
C ASN A 40 26.82 -17.28 -13.53
N ARG A 41 26.18 -17.32 -12.36
CA ARG A 41 25.35 -16.19 -11.89
C ARG A 41 26.17 -14.91 -11.70
N LEU A 42 27.38 -15.00 -11.15
CA LEU A 42 28.23 -13.81 -10.97
C LEU A 42 28.78 -13.27 -12.30
N LYS A 43 29.02 -14.15 -13.28
CA LYS A 43 29.41 -13.76 -14.64
C LYS A 43 28.33 -12.93 -15.34
N MET A 44 27.05 -13.14 -15.02
CA MET A 44 25.93 -12.35 -15.55
C MET A 44 26.11 -10.84 -15.32
N TYR A 45 26.58 -10.41 -14.13
CA TYR A 45 26.80 -8.98 -13.85
C TYR A 45 28.01 -8.38 -14.60
N LYS A 46 28.82 -9.23 -15.24
CA LYS A 46 30.03 -8.85 -15.98
C LYS A 46 29.91 -9.08 -17.48
N SER A 47 28.79 -9.60 -17.98
CA SER A 47 28.64 -9.85 -19.42
C SER A 47 28.65 -8.53 -20.19
N ARG A 48 29.41 -8.52 -21.28
CA ARG A 48 29.59 -7.39 -22.19
C ARG A 48 29.72 -7.93 -23.62
N PRO A 49 29.42 -7.14 -24.66
CA PRO A 49 29.71 -7.53 -26.03
C PRO A 49 31.19 -7.86 -26.19
N LYS A 50 31.48 -9.04 -26.75
CA LYS A 50 32.82 -9.36 -27.22
C LYS A 50 33.03 -8.70 -28.58
N ARG A 51 34.15 -8.00 -28.75
CA ARG A 51 34.50 -7.30 -29.99
C ARG A 51 35.85 -7.77 -30.50
N ASP A 52 36.02 -7.73 -31.81
CA ASP A 52 37.31 -7.91 -32.47
C ASP A 52 38.17 -6.62 -32.35
N ARG A 53 39.45 -6.68 -32.73
CA ARG A 53 40.38 -5.53 -32.75
C ARG A 53 39.86 -4.37 -33.61
N LYS A 54 39.10 -4.67 -34.67
CA LYS A 54 38.44 -3.69 -35.54
C LYS A 54 37.15 -3.09 -34.92
N GLY A 55 36.76 -3.49 -33.71
CA GLY A 55 35.56 -3.00 -33.02
C GLY A 55 34.25 -3.72 -33.39
N LYS A 56 34.27 -4.68 -34.32
CA LYS A 56 33.08 -5.45 -34.71
C LYS A 56 32.63 -6.38 -33.58
N ILE A 57 31.34 -6.36 -33.24
CA ILE A 57 30.75 -7.23 -32.21
C ILE A 57 30.73 -8.67 -32.73
N LEU A 58 31.40 -9.58 -32.01
CA LEU A 58 31.43 -11.02 -32.29
C LEU A 58 30.30 -11.76 -31.57
N LYS A 59 30.01 -11.38 -30.33
CA LYS A 59 28.96 -12.03 -29.52
C LYS A 59 28.42 -11.07 -28.46
N HIS A 60 27.09 -11.02 -28.35
CA HIS A 60 26.38 -10.38 -27.24
C HIS A 60 25.25 -11.31 -26.77
N ASP A 61 25.16 -11.53 -25.47
CA ASP A 61 24.11 -12.39 -24.92
C ASP A 61 22.75 -11.66 -24.98
N PHE A 62 21.68 -12.35 -25.38
CA PHE A 62 20.30 -11.83 -25.51
C PHE A 62 20.08 -10.65 -26.50
N GLN A 63 21.07 -10.35 -27.36
CA GLN A 63 20.94 -9.37 -28.44
C GLN A 63 21.40 -9.97 -29.77
N SER A 64 20.80 -11.10 -30.15
CA SER A 64 21.01 -11.68 -31.47
C SER A 64 20.31 -10.82 -32.53
N SER A 65 21.02 -10.50 -33.61
CA SER A 65 20.43 -9.80 -34.77
C SER A 65 19.66 -10.73 -35.71
N GLU A 66 19.80 -12.04 -35.51
CA GLU A 66 19.14 -13.06 -36.33
C GLU A 66 17.65 -13.15 -35.99
N LEU A 67 16.82 -13.10 -37.03
CA LEU A 67 15.37 -13.26 -36.89
C LEU A 67 15.04 -14.74 -36.76
N PRO A 68 14.33 -15.16 -35.70
CA PRO A 68 13.90 -16.55 -35.56
C PRO A 68 12.78 -16.86 -36.56
N SER A 69 12.65 -18.15 -36.92
CA SER A 69 11.47 -18.61 -37.65
C SER A 69 10.23 -18.52 -36.76
N THR A 70 9.23 -17.76 -37.19
CA THR A 70 7.99 -17.50 -36.44
C THR A 70 6.83 -18.44 -36.83
N ARG A 71 7.06 -19.42 -37.70
CA ARG A 71 6.00 -20.34 -38.17
C ARG A 71 5.49 -21.21 -37.03
N ILE A 72 4.18 -21.15 -36.79
CA ILE A 72 3.51 -22.03 -35.82
C ILE A 72 3.00 -23.28 -36.57
N ARG A 73 3.46 -24.47 -36.16
CA ARG A 73 3.10 -25.74 -36.80
C ARG A 73 1.65 -26.09 -36.51
N PRO A 74 0.78 -26.37 -37.51
CA PRO A 74 -0.61 -26.75 -37.26
C PRO A 74 -0.69 -28.00 -36.36
N ASP A 75 -1.50 -27.92 -35.30
CA ASP A 75 -1.74 -29.02 -34.36
C ASP A 75 -3.23 -29.05 -33.97
N ARG A 76 -3.82 -30.25 -33.95
CA ARG A 76 -5.22 -30.46 -33.54
C ARG A 76 -5.44 -30.13 -32.06
N ASN A 77 -4.38 -30.24 -31.24
CA ASN A 77 -4.43 -29.97 -29.80
C ASN A 77 -4.83 -28.53 -29.46
N TRP A 78 -4.66 -27.57 -30.38
CA TRP A 78 -5.03 -26.18 -30.15
C TRP A 78 -6.54 -25.96 -30.05
N PHE A 79 -7.31 -26.82 -30.71
CA PHE A 79 -8.76 -26.70 -30.81
C PHE A 79 -9.48 -27.52 -29.72
N GLY A 80 -8.74 -28.27 -28.91
CA GLY A 80 -9.28 -29.03 -27.79
C GLY A 80 -9.44 -28.17 -26.53
N ASN A 81 -10.41 -28.54 -25.68
CA ASN A 81 -10.59 -27.89 -24.37
C ASN A 81 -9.36 -28.15 -23.48
N THR A 82 -8.65 -27.10 -23.10
CA THR A 82 -7.42 -27.21 -22.29
C THR A 82 -7.66 -27.28 -20.79
N ARG A 83 -8.78 -26.74 -20.30
CA ARG A 83 -9.19 -26.77 -18.89
C ARG A 83 -10.70 -26.96 -18.81
N VAL A 84 -11.14 -28.04 -18.17
CA VAL A 84 -12.56 -28.36 -17.93
C VAL A 84 -12.75 -28.53 -16.42
N VAL A 85 -13.83 -27.98 -15.89
CA VAL A 85 -14.22 -28.10 -14.47
C VAL A 85 -15.65 -28.60 -14.40
N GLY A 86 -15.92 -29.62 -13.59
CA GLY A 86 -17.26 -30.13 -13.39
C GLY A 86 -18.10 -29.23 -12.47
N GLN A 87 -19.40 -29.15 -12.72
CA GLN A 87 -20.32 -28.27 -11.98
C GLN A 87 -20.30 -28.49 -10.46
N LYS A 88 -20.39 -29.76 -10.01
CA LYS A 88 -20.36 -30.11 -8.57
C LYS A 88 -19.05 -29.70 -7.89
N GLN A 89 -17.92 -29.82 -8.60
CA GLN A 89 -16.61 -29.43 -8.08
C GLN A 89 -16.50 -27.91 -7.98
N LEU A 90 -17.12 -27.18 -8.90
CA LEU A 90 -17.13 -25.72 -8.91
C LEU A 90 -17.98 -25.15 -7.77
N GLU A 91 -19.14 -25.74 -7.50
CA GLU A 91 -19.99 -25.37 -6.35
C GLU A 91 -19.27 -25.62 -5.03
N PHE A 92 -18.72 -26.82 -4.84
CA PHE A 92 -17.91 -27.14 -3.66
C PHE A 92 -16.73 -26.17 -3.49
N PHE A 93 -16.03 -25.86 -4.58
CA PHE A 93 -14.92 -24.90 -4.56
C PHE A 93 -15.35 -23.49 -4.16
N ARG A 94 -16.53 -23.03 -4.62
CA ARG A 94 -17.09 -21.72 -4.26
C ARG A 94 -17.40 -21.66 -2.76
N GLU A 95 -18.06 -22.67 -2.22
CA GLU A 95 -18.40 -22.74 -0.79
C GLU A 95 -17.15 -22.79 0.10
N GLU A 96 -16.17 -23.64 -0.24
CA GLU A 96 -14.91 -23.73 0.49
C GLU A 96 -14.12 -22.41 0.44
N LEU A 97 -14.00 -21.78 -0.73
CA LEU A 97 -13.28 -20.52 -0.81
C LEU A 97 -13.99 -19.39 -0.08
N GLN A 98 -15.32 -19.29 -0.17
CA GLN A 98 -16.07 -18.25 0.52
C GLN A 98 -15.97 -18.39 2.04
N SER A 99 -16.08 -19.62 2.56
CA SER A 99 -15.91 -19.88 3.99
C SER A 99 -14.49 -19.54 4.48
N ARG A 100 -13.45 -19.87 3.70
CA ARG A 100 -12.05 -19.57 4.07
C ARG A 100 -11.72 -18.08 3.94
N LEU A 101 -12.10 -17.44 2.83
CA LEU A 101 -11.84 -16.02 2.56
C LEU A 101 -12.58 -15.08 3.52
N SER A 102 -13.63 -15.55 4.20
CA SER A 102 -14.28 -14.77 5.27
C SER A 102 -13.33 -14.44 6.44
N SER A 103 -12.26 -15.23 6.62
CA SER A 103 -11.27 -15.03 7.67
C SER A 103 -10.05 -14.29 7.14
N ASN A 104 -9.79 -13.11 7.72
CA ASN A 104 -8.65 -12.23 7.37
C ASN A 104 -7.27 -12.79 7.78
N TYR A 105 -7.23 -13.92 8.49
CA TYR A 105 -6.00 -14.59 8.91
C TYR A 105 -5.62 -15.77 8.01
N THR A 106 -6.52 -16.18 7.12
CA THR A 106 -6.24 -17.28 6.19
C THR A 106 -5.51 -16.75 4.97
N VAL A 107 -4.58 -17.55 4.44
CA VAL A 107 -3.69 -17.13 3.37
C VAL A 107 -3.70 -18.18 2.26
N LEU A 108 -4.00 -17.74 1.03
CA LEU A 108 -3.90 -18.58 -0.16
C LEU A 108 -2.46 -18.61 -0.67
N LEU A 109 -1.95 -19.83 -0.94
CA LEU A 109 -0.54 -20.02 -1.32
C LEU A 109 -0.31 -20.02 -2.83
N LYS A 110 -1.24 -20.61 -3.58
CA LYS A 110 -1.07 -20.91 -5.01
C LYS A 110 -2.22 -20.36 -5.84
N GLU A 111 -2.47 -19.06 -5.71
CA GLU A 111 -3.55 -18.37 -6.43
C GLU A 111 -3.48 -18.55 -7.95
N ARG A 112 -2.28 -18.53 -8.54
CA ARG A 112 -2.08 -18.64 -10.00
C ARG A 112 -2.60 -19.94 -10.63
N LYS A 113 -2.77 -20.99 -9.83
CA LYS A 113 -3.29 -22.29 -10.30
C LYS A 113 -4.80 -22.40 -10.13
N LEU A 114 -5.42 -21.52 -9.35
CA LEU A 114 -6.83 -21.57 -9.01
C LEU A 114 -7.65 -20.70 -9.97
N PRO A 115 -8.83 -21.16 -10.42
CA PRO A 115 -9.70 -20.40 -11.31
C PRO A 115 -10.52 -19.36 -10.51
N LEU A 116 -9.85 -18.35 -9.95
CA LEU A 116 -10.49 -17.31 -9.11
C LEU A 116 -11.51 -16.44 -9.87
N SER A 117 -11.42 -16.38 -11.20
CA SER A 117 -12.40 -15.69 -12.04
C SER A 117 -13.81 -16.29 -11.95
N LEU A 118 -13.93 -17.57 -11.59
CA LEU A 118 -15.21 -18.28 -11.48
C LEU A 118 -15.92 -18.03 -10.14
N LEU A 119 -15.32 -17.25 -9.23
CA LEU A 119 -15.90 -16.98 -7.91
C LEU A 119 -16.97 -15.87 -7.96
N ASN A 120 -16.79 -14.87 -8.82
CA ASN A 120 -17.66 -13.71 -8.89
C ASN A 120 -18.58 -13.83 -10.11
N ASP A 121 -19.77 -14.39 -9.93
CA ASP A 121 -20.83 -14.17 -10.91
C ASP A 121 -21.22 -12.69 -10.80
N ARG A 122 -20.89 -11.89 -11.82
CA ARG A 122 -21.36 -10.51 -11.89
C ARG A 122 -22.88 -10.57 -11.81
N GLN A 123 -23.46 -10.06 -10.72
CA GLN A 123 -24.90 -9.82 -10.69
C GLN A 123 -25.23 -9.02 -11.95
N LYS A 124 -25.95 -9.64 -12.89
CA LYS A 124 -26.40 -8.97 -14.12
C LYS A 124 -27.02 -7.65 -13.69
N GLN A 125 -26.43 -6.55 -14.12
CA GLN A 125 -26.94 -5.22 -13.78
C GLN A 125 -28.42 -5.16 -14.15
N SER A 126 -29.25 -4.86 -13.15
CA SER A 126 -30.71 -4.86 -13.23
C SER A 126 -31.30 -3.65 -13.96
N ARG A 127 -30.46 -2.73 -14.44
CA ARG A 127 -30.89 -1.56 -15.21
C ARG A 127 -30.78 -1.88 -16.70
N VAL A 128 -31.94 -1.97 -17.35
CA VAL A 128 -32.05 -2.12 -18.81
C VAL A 128 -31.29 -0.97 -19.48
N HIS A 129 -30.47 -1.29 -20.47
CA HIS A 129 -29.73 -0.28 -21.24
C HIS A 129 -30.72 0.51 -22.11
N LEU A 130 -31.16 1.68 -21.62
CA LEU A 130 -32.19 2.51 -22.26
C LEU A 130 -31.84 2.91 -23.70
N LEU A 131 -30.55 3.02 -24.02
CA LEU A 131 -30.06 3.40 -25.35
C LEU A 131 -30.31 2.32 -26.42
N ASP A 132 -30.54 1.06 -26.02
CA ASP A 132 -30.95 0.01 -26.96
C ASP A 132 -32.39 0.20 -27.42
N THR A 133 -33.20 0.91 -26.61
CA THR A 133 -34.62 1.17 -26.89
C THR A 133 -34.88 2.57 -27.45
N GLU A 134 -34.14 3.57 -26.98
CA GLU A 134 -34.31 4.98 -27.37
C GLU A 134 -32.93 5.62 -27.58
N SER A 135 -32.58 5.91 -28.84
CA SER A 135 -31.37 6.66 -29.16
C SER A 135 -31.53 8.14 -28.76
N PHE A 136 -30.42 8.85 -28.54
CA PHE A 136 -30.48 10.28 -28.16
C PHE A 136 -31.20 11.14 -29.19
N ALA A 137 -31.01 10.86 -30.48
CA ALA A 137 -31.65 11.61 -31.57
C ALA A 137 -33.17 11.38 -31.63
N ASP A 138 -33.63 10.18 -31.26
CA ASP A 138 -35.05 9.86 -31.18
C ASP A 138 -35.69 10.41 -29.89
N ALA A 139 -34.91 10.53 -28.80
CA ALA A 139 -35.38 11.04 -27.52
C ALA A 139 -35.52 12.58 -27.50
N PHE A 140 -34.55 13.31 -28.08
CA PHE A 140 -34.55 14.78 -28.11
C PHE A 140 -33.79 15.32 -29.33
N GLY A 141 -34.33 16.34 -29.99
CA GLY A 141 -33.71 16.99 -31.15
C GLY A 141 -34.65 17.12 -32.36
N PRO A 142 -34.16 17.61 -33.50
CA PRO A 142 -34.99 17.85 -34.69
C PRO A 142 -35.60 16.57 -35.29
N LYS A 143 -34.97 15.41 -35.04
CA LYS A 143 -35.46 14.07 -35.44
C LYS A 143 -36.17 13.34 -34.29
N GLY A 144 -36.56 14.05 -33.23
CA GLY A 144 -37.18 13.49 -32.03
C GLY A 144 -38.51 12.78 -32.33
N LYS A 145 -38.56 11.48 -32.03
CA LYS A 145 -39.76 10.64 -32.16
C LYS A 145 -40.55 10.54 -30.85
N ARG A 146 -39.94 10.87 -29.72
CA ARG A 146 -40.59 10.80 -28.41
C ARG A 146 -41.66 11.87 -28.24
N LYS A 147 -42.92 11.47 -28.24
CA LYS A 147 -44.08 12.36 -28.04
C LYS A 147 -44.64 12.39 -26.62
N ARG A 148 -44.42 11.33 -25.82
CA ARG A 148 -44.95 11.21 -24.46
C ARG A 148 -43.85 10.82 -23.46
N PRO A 149 -43.86 11.36 -22.23
CA PRO A 149 -42.96 10.91 -21.18
C PRO A 149 -43.40 9.56 -20.61
N LYS A 150 -42.43 8.70 -20.28
CA LYS A 150 -42.66 7.53 -19.45
C LYS A 150 -42.72 8.00 -17.99
N LEU A 151 -43.93 8.25 -17.48
CA LEU A 151 -44.16 8.64 -16.10
C LEU A 151 -44.19 7.41 -15.20
N LEU A 152 -43.59 7.52 -14.02
CA LEU A 152 -43.65 6.49 -12.99
C LEU A 152 -44.92 6.58 -12.14
N ALA A 153 -45.84 7.49 -12.45
CA ALA A 153 -47.08 7.75 -11.71
C ALA A 153 -48.28 7.55 -12.64
N SER A 154 -49.32 6.88 -12.13
CA SER A 154 -50.53 6.56 -12.89
C SER A 154 -51.61 7.64 -12.79
N ASN A 155 -51.70 8.35 -11.66
CA ASN A 155 -52.78 9.29 -11.35
C ASN A 155 -52.22 10.67 -11.03
N TYR A 156 -53.04 11.71 -11.17
CA TYR A 156 -52.66 13.09 -10.83
C TYR A 156 -52.27 13.25 -9.36
N GLU A 157 -53.05 12.64 -8.46
CA GLU A 157 -52.79 12.69 -7.02
C GLU A 157 -51.45 12.05 -6.63
N SER A 158 -51.06 10.95 -7.29
CA SER A 158 -49.78 10.29 -7.02
C SER A 158 -48.59 11.05 -7.59
N LEU A 159 -48.80 11.86 -8.64
CA LEU A 159 -47.80 12.79 -9.14
C LEU A 159 -47.62 13.97 -8.18
N ALA A 160 -48.71 14.57 -7.68
CA ALA A 160 -48.67 15.68 -6.73
C ALA A 160 -47.93 15.29 -5.44
N LYS A 161 -48.26 14.15 -4.85
CA LYS A 161 -47.57 13.61 -3.65
C LYS A 161 -46.06 13.43 -3.86
N ARG A 162 -45.62 13.08 -5.07
CA ARG A 162 -44.18 12.96 -5.39
C ARG A 162 -43.52 14.31 -5.60
N ALA A 163 -44.23 15.29 -6.15
CA ALA A 163 -43.74 16.65 -6.27
C ALA A 163 -43.50 17.24 -4.87
N ASP A 164 -44.44 17.08 -3.95
CA ASP A 164 -44.31 17.53 -2.56
C ASP A 164 -43.12 16.86 -1.85
N GLY A 165 -42.97 15.53 -2.01
CA GLY A 165 -41.82 14.81 -1.46
C GLY A 165 -40.48 15.25 -2.06
N SER A 166 -40.44 15.54 -3.36
CA SER A 166 -39.24 16.08 -4.02
C SER A 166 -38.93 17.50 -3.59
N GLN A 167 -39.95 18.32 -3.34
CA GLN A 167 -39.79 19.67 -2.82
C GLN A 167 -39.24 19.64 -1.39
N GLY A 168 -39.80 18.81 -0.51
CA GLY A 168 -39.28 18.62 0.84
C GLY A 168 -37.82 18.15 0.84
N ALA A 169 -37.47 17.19 0.00
CA ALA A 169 -36.08 16.73 -0.16
C ALA A 169 -35.14 17.82 -0.71
N PHE A 170 -35.65 18.70 -1.59
CA PHE A 170 -34.90 19.83 -2.12
C PHE A 170 -34.66 20.89 -1.04
N GLU A 171 -35.69 21.24 -0.26
CA GLU A 171 -35.61 22.19 0.84
C GLU A 171 -34.68 21.70 1.94
N GLU A 172 -34.74 20.42 2.31
CA GLU A 172 -33.81 19.79 3.26
C GLU A 172 -32.37 19.87 2.77
N LYS A 173 -32.13 19.53 1.49
CA LYS A 173 -30.79 19.60 0.89
C LYS A 173 -30.27 21.04 0.81
N ARG A 174 -31.15 21.99 0.45
CA ARG A 174 -30.80 23.42 0.34
C ARG A 174 -30.49 24.02 1.71
N GLY A 175 -31.29 23.68 2.73
CA GLY A 175 -31.05 24.07 4.12
C GLY A 175 -29.75 23.51 4.70
N ALA A 176 -29.31 22.33 4.25
CA ALA A 176 -27.99 21.79 4.62
C ALA A 176 -26.82 22.48 3.89
N SER A 177 -27.05 23.02 2.69
CA SER A 177 -26.01 23.64 1.85
C SER A 177 -25.85 25.16 2.02
N SER A 178 -26.73 25.83 2.77
CA SER A 178 -26.67 27.28 3.00
C SER A 178 -25.44 27.77 3.79
N SER A 179 -24.58 26.85 4.24
CA SER A 179 -23.27 27.18 4.82
C SER A 179 -22.20 27.53 3.78
N VAL A 180 -22.50 27.45 2.48
CA VAL A 180 -21.56 27.77 1.37
C VAL A 180 -22.01 29.03 0.61
N GLU A 181 -22.51 30.05 1.31
CA GLU A 181 -22.73 31.40 0.77
C GLU A 181 -21.41 32.20 0.71
N GLU A 182 -20.35 31.61 0.17
CA GLU A 182 -19.01 32.24 0.09
C GLU A 182 -18.78 33.10 -1.17
N ASN A 183 -19.82 33.53 -1.90
CA ASN A 183 -19.60 34.29 -3.14
C ASN A 183 -20.54 35.50 -3.35
N GLU A 184 -21.05 36.13 -2.30
CA GLU A 184 -21.73 37.44 -2.43
C GLU A 184 -20.76 38.63 -2.25
N ASP A 185 -19.65 38.47 -1.53
CA ASP A 185 -18.74 39.57 -1.19
C ASP A 185 -17.65 39.86 -2.24
N GLY A 186 -17.55 39.06 -3.31
CA GLY A 186 -16.54 39.23 -4.37
C GLY A 186 -15.09 38.94 -3.96
N PHE A 187 -14.83 38.59 -2.70
CA PHE A 187 -13.53 38.14 -2.21
C PHE A 187 -13.31 36.66 -2.55
N ARG A 188 -12.09 36.32 -2.97
CA ARG A 188 -11.68 34.93 -3.20
C ARG A 188 -10.78 34.48 -2.06
N ASP A 189 -10.94 33.22 -1.67
CA ASP A 189 -10.00 32.58 -0.77
C ASP A 189 -8.57 32.58 -1.33
N LEU A 190 -7.62 32.65 -0.41
CA LEU A 190 -6.21 32.57 -0.73
C LEU A 190 -5.87 31.22 -1.38
N VAL A 191 -4.97 31.26 -2.36
CA VAL A 191 -4.51 30.05 -3.03
C VAL A 191 -3.76 29.15 -2.05
N ARG A 192 -4.18 27.89 -2.00
CA ARG A 192 -3.52 26.84 -1.21
C ARG A 192 -2.03 26.77 -1.49
N HIS A 193 -1.23 26.75 -0.43
CA HIS A 193 0.22 26.75 -0.56
C HIS A 193 0.74 25.39 -1.11
N THR A 194 1.71 25.45 -2.04
CA THR A 194 2.31 24.25 -2.70
C THR A 194 2.96 23.25 -1.75
N MET A 195 3.26 23.64 -0.51
CA MET A 195 3.79 22.74 0.51
C MET A 195 2.82 21.61 0.88
N PHE A 196 1.50 21.82 0.77
CA PHE A 196 0.49 20.81 1.05
C PHE A 196 0.39 19.73 -0.02
N GLU A 197 0.96 19.98 -1.21
CA GLU A 197 1.03 19.01 -2.31
C GLU A 197 2.25 18.06 -2.17
N LYS A 198 3.15 18.33 -1.21
CA LYS A 198 4.30 17.46 -0.95
C LYS A 198 3.82 16.09 -0.48
N GLY A 199 4.41 15.04 -1.06
CA GLY A 199 4.00 13.65 -0.82
C GLY A 199 3.02 13.09 -1.85
N GLN A 200 2.47 13.93 -2.74
CA GLN A 200 1.51 13.52 -3.78
C GLN A 200 2.13 13.46 -5.19
N SER A 201 3.42 13.78 -5.32
CA SER A 201 4.11 13.80 -6.62
C SER A 201 4.09 12.44 -7.32
N LYS A 202 3.89 12.45 -8.64
CA LYS A 202 3.97 11.26 -9.52
C LYS A 202 5.24 10.44 -9.30
N ARG A 203 6.36 11.10 -8.97
CA ARG A 203 7.62 10.43 -8.64
C ARG A 203 7.46 9.52 -7.42
N ILE A 204 6.89 10.01 -6.33
CA ILE A 204 6.72 9.28 -5.07
C ILE A 204 5.76 8.11 -5.27
N TRP A 205 4.68 8.33 -6.02
CA TRP A 205 3.75 7.26 -6.40
C TRP A 205 4.39 6.20 -7.28
N GLY A 206 5.24 6.59 -8.25
CA GLY A 206 6.01 5.66 -9.05
C GLY A 206 6.94 4.79 -8.19
N GLU A 207 7.57 5.36 -7.17
CA GLU A 207 8.38 4.62 -6.20
C GLU A 207 7.53 3.66 -5.35
N LEU A 208 6.35 4.12 -4.89
CA LEU A 208 5.42 3.28 -4.14
C LEU A 208 4.99 2.05 -4.93
N TYR A 209 4.55 2.21 -6.17
CA TYR A 209 4.09 1.08 -6.99
C TYR A 209 5.23 0.10 -7.30
N LYS A 210 6.48 0.57 -7.45
CA LYS A 210 7.65 -0.33 -7.55
C LYS A 210 7.86 -1.17 -6.29
N VAL A 211 7.69 -0.56 -5.10
CA VAL A 211 7.80 -1.27 -3.81
C VAL A 211 6.70 -2.31 -3.69
N ILE A 212 5.46 -1.93 -4.00
CA ILE A 212 4.31 -2.85 -3.99
C ILE A 212 4.58 -4.02 -4.93
N ASP A 213 5.01 -3.76 -6.17
CA ASP A 213 5.27 -4.82 -7.16
C ASP A 213 6.40 -5.77 -6.74
N SER A 214 7.46 -5.21 -6.19
CA SER A 214 8.61 -5.99 -5.71
C SER A 214 8.35 -6.78 -4.42
N SER A 215 7.30 -6.44 -3.69
CA SER A 215 7.01 -7.01 -2.36
C SER A 215 6.09 -8.23 -2.41
N ASP A 216 6.37 -9.20 -1.55
CA ASP A 216 5.54 -10.36 -1.26
C ASP A 216 4.56 -10.14 -0.11
N VAL A 217 4.97 -9.29 0.83
CA VAL A 217 4.20 -8.86 2.00
C VAL A 217 4.36 -7.35 2.09
N VAL A 218 3.25 -6.64 2.21
CA VAL A 218 3.19 -5.20 2.41
C VAL A 218 2.82 -4.94 3.87
N ILE A 219 3.64 -4.17 4.57
CA ILE A 219 3.37 -3.69 5.92
C ILE A 219 3.01 -2.23 5.81
N GLN A 220 1.79 -1.89 6.20
CA GLN A 220 1.35 -0.51 6.30
C GLN A 220 1.58 -0.01 7.72
N VAL A 221 2.50 0.93 7.86
CA VAL A 221 2.86 1.53 9.14
C VAL A 221 1.93 2.69 9.45
N LEU A 222 1.29 2.63 10.60
CA LEU A 222 0.34 3.61 11.12
C LEU A 222 0.91 4.28 12.38
N ASP A 223 0.50 5.51 12.67
CA ASP A 223 0.81 6.20 13.93
C ASP A 223 -0.24 5.86 14.99
N ALA A 224 0.17 5.44 16.20
CA ALA A 224 -0.73 5.03 17.28
C ALA A 224 -1.65 6.16 17.79
N ARG A 225 -1.28 7.42 17.56
CA ARG A 225 -2.07 8.59 17.98
C ARG A 225 -3.32 8.78 17.13
N ASP A 226 -3.18 8.61 15.82
CA ASP A 226 -4.27 8.67 14.85
C ASP A 226 -4.05 7.63 13.74
N PRO A 227 -4.42 6.35 14.00
CA PRO A 227 -4.23 5.30 13.02
C PRO A 227 -5.18 5.41 11.83
N LEU A 228 -6.36 6.03 11.99
CA LEU A 228 -7.34 6.16 10.91
C LEU A 228 -6.93 7.27 9.93
N GLY A 229 -6.47 8.42 10.43
CA GLY A 229 -5.99 9.51 9.56
C GLY A 229 -4.67 9.20 8.86
N THR A 230 -3.83 8.34 9.44
CA THR A 230 -2.59 7.84 8.80
C THR A 230 -2.77 6.54 7.99
N ARG A 231 -4.01 6.05 7.89
CA ARG A 231 -4.36 4.90 7.05
C ARG A 231 -4.58 5.34 5.61
N CYS A 232 -4.31 4.42 4.70
CA CYS A 232 -4.58 4.62 3.29
C CYS A 232 -5.50 3.51 2.77
N TYR A 233 -6.77 3.87 2.57
CA TYR A 233 -7.77 2.99 1.98
C TYR A 233 -7.56 2.79 0.47
N HIS A 234 -7.00 3.77 -0.24
CA HIS A 234 -6.72 3.64 -1.66
C HIS A 234 -5.72 2.50 -1.95
N LEU A 235 -4.64 2.42 -1.15
CA LEU A 235 -3.67 1.34 -1.23
C LEU A 235 -4.30 -0.02 -0.95
N GLU A 236 -5.15 -0.09 0.08
CA GLU A 236 -5.86 -1.32 0.44
C GLU A 236 -6.79 -1.80 -0.67
N LYS A 237 -7.56 -0.87 -1.25
CA LYS A 237 -8.43 -1.16 -2.39
C LYS A 237 -7.61 -1.64 -3.59
N HIS A 238 -6.51 -0.95 -3.90
CA HIS A 238 -5.61 -1.35 -4.99
C HIS A 238 -5.03 -2.75 -4.77
N LEU A 239 -4.63 -3.09 -3.54
CA LEU A 239 -4.12 -4.42 -3.21
C LEU A 239 -5.20 -5.49 -3.35
N LYS A 240 -6.43 -5.23 -2.90
CA LYS A 240 -7.56 -6.15 -3.02
C LYS A 240 -7.99 -6.39 -4.46
N GLU A 241 -7.99 -5.34 -5.30
CA GLU A 241 -8.48 -5.42 -6.69
C GLU A 241 -7.41 -5.97 -7.65
N HIS A 242 -6.15 -5.56 -7.50
CA HIS A 242 -5.10 -5.88 -8.48
C HIS A 242 -4.06 -6.87 -7.97
N CYS A 243 -3.88 -7.03 -6.65
CA CYS A 243 -2.76 -7.75 -6.05
C CYS A 243 -3.18 -8.71 -4.92
N THR A 244 -4.18 -9.57 -5.16
CA THR A 244 -4.72 -10.52 -4.17
C THR A 244 -3.67 -11.40 -3.50
N HIS A 245 -2.64 -11.80 -4.26
CA HIS A 245 -1.54 -12.67 -3.81
C HIS A 245 -0.55 -12.01 -2.83
N LYS A 246 -0.68 -10.71 -2.58
CA LYS A 246 0.16 -9.96 -1.65
C LYS A 246 -0.55 -9.85 -0.31
N HIS A 247 0.20 -10.06 0.76
CA HIS A 247 -0.38 -10.01 2.11
C HIS A 247 -0.19 -8.62 2.71
N LEU A 248 -1.27 -8.03 3.18
CA LEU A 248 -1.25 -6.75 3.88
C LEU A 248 -1.29 -6.96 5.40
N ILE A 249 -0.40 -6.29 6.13
CA ILE A 249 -0.33 -6.30 7.59
C ILE A 249 -0.29 -4.85 8.08
N LEU A 250 -1.07 -4.54 9.11
CA LEU A 250 -1.04 -3.23 9.74
C LEU A 250 -0.02 -3.23 10.90
N LEU A 251 0.84 -2.23 10.94
CA LEU A 251 1.82 -2.05 12.00
C LEU A 251 1.57 -0.71 12.71
N LEU A 252 1.01 -0.77 13.90
CA LEU A 252 0.76 0.38 14.75
C LEU A 252 2.06 0.77 15.46
N ASN A 253 2.68 1.88 15.03
CA ASN A 253 3.95 2.36 15.57
C ASN A 253 3.74 3.55 16.52
N LYS A 254 4.76 3.89 17.31
CA LYS A 254 4.74 4.95 18.34
C LYS A 254 3.80 4.67 19.51
N CYS A 255 3.65 3.40 19.89
CA CYS A 255 2.83 3.00 21.04
C CYS A 255 3.33 3.53 22.39
N ASP A 256 4.52 4.12 22.45
CA ASP A 256 5.08 4.82 23.60
C ASP A 256 4.42 6.18 23.86
N LEU A 257 3.86 6.83 22.84
CA LEU A 257 3.24 8.15 22.96
C LEU A 257 1.79 8.08 23.49
N VAL A 258 1.23 6.88 23.56
CA VAL A 258 -0.19 6.66 23.86
C VAL A 258 -0.31 5.62 24.98
N PRO A 259 -1.24 5.77 25.94
CA PRO A 259 -1.47 4.77 26.97
C PRO A 259 -1.72 3.35 26.41
N ALA A 260 -1.31 2.33 27.17
CA ALA A 260 -1.39 0.94 26.74
C ALA A 260 -2.83 0.47 26.45
N TRP A 261 -3.83 0.98 27.17
CA TRP A 261 -5.24 0.63 26.97
C TRP A 261 -5.78 1.11 25.62
N VAL A 262 -5.35 2.29 25.15
CA VAL A 262 -5.70 2.82 23.81
C VAL A 262 -5.08 1.95 22.73
N THR A 263 -3.79 1.61 22.87
CA THR A 263 -3.10 0.71 21.92
C THR A 263 -3.83 -0.63 21.81
N LYS A 264 -4.25 -1.21 22.95
CA LYS A 264 -5.05 -2.44 22.98
C LYS A 264 -6.43 -2.26 22.32
N GLY A 265 -7.07 -1.10 22.53
CA GLY A 265 -8.33 -0.72 21.89
C GLY A 265 -8.19 -0.68 20.36
N TRP A 266 -7.18 0.01 19.85
CA TRP A 266 -6.90 0.10 18.42
C TRP A 266 -6.60 -1.26 17.79
N LEU A 267 -5.79 -2.10 18.45
CA LEU A 267 -5.54 -3.46 17.97
C LEU A 267 -6.85 -4.26 17.86
N ARG A 268 -7.79 -4.12 18.80
CA ARG A 268 -9.08 -4.83 18.74
C ARG A 268 -9.93 -4.39 17.55
N VAL A 269 -9.90 -3.11 17.20
CA VAL A 269 -10.65 -2.57 16.06
C VAL A 269 -9.99 -3.00 14.75
N LEU A 270 -8.69 -2.75 14.59
CA LEU A 270 -7.95 -3.00 13.35
C LEU A 270 -7.81 -4.50 13.03
N SER A 271 -7.66 -5.35 14.06
CA SER A 271 -7.53 -6.81 13.89
C SER A 271 -8.79 -7.48 13.35
N LYS A 272 -9.93 -6.79 13.31
CA LYS A 272 -11.13 -7.26 12.63
C LYS A 272 -10.95 -7.24 11.11
N GLU A 273 -10.19 -6.29 10.59
CA GLU A 273 -10.02 -6.08 9.14
C GLU A 273 -8.72 -6.71 8.62
N TYR A 274 -7.59 -6.45 9.29
CA TYR A 274 -6.29 -6.99 8.88
C TYR A 274 -5.48 -7.39 10.10
N PRO A 275 -4.57 -8.38 9.97
CA PRO A 275 -3.61 -8.69 11.03
C PRO A 275 -2.86 -7.42 11.45
N SER A 276 -3.00 -7.02 12.71
CA SER A 276 -2.44 -5.79 13.24
C SER A 276 -1.47 -6.07 14.39
N LEU A 277 -0.32 -5.38 14.38
CA LEU A 277 0.73 -5.54 15.37
C LEU A 277 1.10 -4.19 15.98
N ALA A 278 1.26 -4.12 17.30
CA ALA A 278 1.77 -2.94 17.98
C ALA A 278 3.30 -2.97 18.02
N PHE A 279 3.91 -1.80 17.84
CA PHE A 279 5.35 -1.63 17.72
C PHE A 279 5.82 -0.33 18.36
N HIS A 280 6.99 -0.39 18.98
CA HIS A 280 7.74 0.80 19.36
C HIS A 280 9.14 0.68 18.78
N ALA A 281 9.45 1.60 17.86
CA ALA A 281 10.70 1.64 17.13
C ALA A 281 11.78 2.36 17.95
N SER A 282 12.66 1.57 18.58
CA SER A 282 13.87 2.04 19.24
C SER A 282 14.93 0.95 19.16
N ILE A 283 16.19 1.32 18.94
CA ILE A 283 17.29 0.35 18.76
C ILE A 283 17.56 -0.40 20.07
N ASN A 284 17.53 0.33 21.19
CA ASN A 284 17.89 -0.20 22.50
C ASN A 284 16.67 -0.79 23.22
N LYS A 285 15.52 -0.09 23.18
CA LYS A 285 14.30 -0.47 23.90
C LYS A 285 13.14 -0.67 22.93
N SER A 286 13.19 -1.71 22.10
CA SER A 286 12.11 -2.00 21.14
C SER A 286 10.95 -2.76 21.78
N PHE A 287 9.72 -2.46 21.39
CA PHE A 287 8.54 -3.30 21.66
C PHE A 287 8.00 -3.91 20.36
N GLY A 288 7.47 -5.13 20.42
CA GLY A 288 6.85 -5.79 19.25
C GLY A 288 7.81 -6.40 18.22
N LYS A 289 9.13 -6.19 18.36
CA LYS A 289 10.17 -6.72 17.47
C LYS A 289 10.11 -8.25 17.30
N GLY A 290 9.99 -8.99 18.40
CA GLY A 290 9.91 -10.46 18.36
C GLY A 290 8.65 -10.96 17.66
N SER A 291 7.51 -10.29 17.89
CA SER A 291 6.23 -10.61 17.25
C SER A 291 6.29 -10.41 15.74
N LEU A 292 6.75 -9.23 15.30
CA LEU A 292 6.90 -8.95 13.87
C LEU A 292 7.86 -9.93 13.19
N LEU A 293 9.01 -10.23 13.82
CA LEU A 293 9.95 -11.20 13.27
C LEU A 293 9.40 -12.62 13.21
N SER A 294 8.56 -13.02 14.17
CA SER A 294 7.86 -14.31 14.16
C SER A 294 6.92 -14.41 12.95
N VAL A 295 6.10 -13.38 12.72
CA VAL A 295 5.18 -13.32 11.58
C VAL A 295 5.92 -13.37 10.25
N LEU A 296 7.01 -12.59 10.10
CA LEU A 296 7.81 -12.61 8.87
C LEU A 296 8.48 -13.97 8.61
N ARG A 297 8.92 -14.67 9.67
CA ARG A 297 9.44 -16.04 9.55
C ARG A 297 8.35 -17.03 9.15
N GLN A 298 7.12 -16.88 9.63
CA GLN A 298 5.99 -17.70 9.20
C GLN A 298 5.75 -17.54 7.69
N PHE A 299 5.69 -16.30 7.20
CA PHE A 299 5.57 -16.03 5.76
C PHE A 299 6.76 -16.59 4.95
N SER A 300 7.98 -16.52 5.48
CA SER A 300 9.16 -17.11 4.84
C SER A 300 9.10 -18.64 4.78
N ARG A 301 8.51 -19.31 5.78
CA ARG A 301 8.27 -20.75 5.76
C ARG A 301 7.15 -21.13 4.79
N LEU A 302 6.13 -20.29 4.73
CA LEU A 302 4.94 -20.49 3.91
C LEU A 302 5.28 -20.39 2.41
N LYS A 303 6.02 -19.35 2.01
CA LYS A 303 6.54 -19.16 0.64
C LYS A 303 7.88 -19.88 0.45
N SER A 304 7.90 -21.19 0.70
CA SER A 304 9.11 -22.03 0.60
C SER A 304 9.56 -22.30 -0.84
N ASP A 305 8.68 -22.06 -1.81
CA ASP A 305 8.94 -22.13 -3.25
C ASP A 305 9.84 -20.98 -3.74
N LYS A 306 9.79 -19.83 -3.08
CA LYS A 306 10.67 -18.70 -3.35
C LYS A 306 11.97 -18.81 -2.55
N GLN A 307 13.06 -18.38 -3.18
CA GLN A 307 14.37 -18.38 -2.53
C GLN A 307 14.43 -17.36 -1.37
N ALA A 308 13.82 -16.20 -1.55
CA ALA A 308 13.72 -15.14 -0.57
C ALA A 308 12.39 -14.41 -0.72
N ILE A 309 11.92 -13.83 0.39
CA ILE A 309 10.73 -12.98 0.43
C ILE A 309 11.14 -11.52 0.59
N SER A 310 10.39 -10.63 -0.06
CA SER A 310 10.56 -9.19 0.05
C SER A 310 9.40 -8.59 0.82
N VAL A 311 9.69 -7.75 1.81
CA VAL A 311 8.70 -7.13 2.70
C VAL A 311 8.77 -5.62 2.51
N GLY A 312 7.72 -5.02 1.96
CA GLY A 312 7.64 -3.58 1.72
C GLY A 312 7.03 -2.83 2.89
N PHE A 313 7.65 -1.74 3.33
CA PHE A 313 7.08 -0.83 4.33
C PHE A 313 6.47 0.39 3.64
N VAL A 314 5.16 0.59 3.81
CA VAL A 314 4.39 1.69 3.21
C VAL A 314 3.66 2.46 4.31
N GLY A 315 3.37 3.75 4.09
CA GLY A 315 2.63 4.58 5.03
C GLY A 315 2.98 6.06 4.91
N TYR A 316 2.26 6.89 5.67
CA TYR A 316 2.43 8.35 5.67
C TYR A 316 3.88 8.77 6.02
N PRO A 317 4.31 9.99 5.64
CA PRO A 317 5.53 10.58 6.17
C PRO A 317 5.55 10.55 7.71
N ASN A 318 6.74 10.50 8.32
CA ASN A 318 6.92 10.58 9.78
C ASN A 318 6.23 9.52 10.67
N VAL A 319 5.54 8.52 10.12
CA VAL A 319 5.01 7.37 10.91
C VAL A 319 6.11 6.46 11.47
N GLY A 320 7.34 6.56 10.97
CA GLY A 320 8.51 5.83 11.48
C GLY A 320 8.89 4.56 10.71
N LYS A 321 8.58 4.46 9.40
CA LYS A 321 8.95 3.32 8.52
C LYS A 321 10.43 2.95 8.62
N SER A 322 11.31 3.91 8.36
CA SER A 322 12.77 3.74 8.42
C SER A 322 13.27 3.40 9.83
N SER A 323 12.63 3.94 10.88
CA SER A 323 12.93 3.61 12.28
C SER A 323 12.58 2.17 12.64
N VAL A 324 11.46 1.65 12.13
CA VAL A 324 11.07 0.24 12.30
C VAL A 324 12.12 -0.67 11.65
N ILE A 325 12.59 -0.34 10.45
CA ILE A 325 13.63 -1.11 9.75
C ILE A 325 14.94 -1.12 10.54
N ASN A 326 15.40 0.04 11.04
CA ASN A 326 16.59 0.14 11.87
C ASN A 326 16.47 -0.68 13.16
N THR A 327 15.29 -0.70 13.76
CA THR A 327 14.98 -1.51 14.96
C THR A 327 15.05 -3.01 14.67
N LEU A 328 14.52 -3.45 13.52
CA LEU A 328 14.61 -4.84 13.08
C LEU A 328 16.05 -5.26 12.80
N ARG A 329 16.87 -4.35 12.26
CA ARG A 329 18.30 -4.56 12.00
C ARG A 329 19.20 -4.34 13.21
N THR A 330 18.69 -3.80 14.31
CA THR A 330 19.47 -3.40 15.50
C THR A 330 20.65 -2.47 15.17
N LYS A 331 20.57 -1.74 14.07
CA LYS A 331 21.61 -0.83 13.57
C LYS A 331 20.96 0.29 12.75
N ASN A 332 21.58 1.46 12.77
CA ASN A 332 21.24 2.55 11.86
C ASN A 332 21.65 2.21 10.44
N VAL A 333 20.69 1.80 9.61
CA VAL A 333 20.87 1.49 8.18
C VAL A 333 20.19 2.56 7.34
N CYS A 334 18.93 2.87 7.63
CA CYS A 334 18.21 3.98 7.01
C CYS A 334 18.53 5.30 7.74
N LYS A 335 18.58 6.40 6.98
CA LYS A 335 18.57 7.75 7.56
C LYS A 335 17.20 8.04 8.15
N VAL A 336 17.17 8.67 9.32
CA VAL A 336 15.94 9.03 10.04
C VAL A 336 16.10 10.45 10.54
N ALA A 337 15.08 11.27 10.33
CA ALA A 337 14.98 12.63 10.82
C ALA A 337 13.54 12.89 11.30
N PRO A 338 13.31 13.86 12.21
CA PRO A 338 11.96 14.29 12.58
C PRO A 338 11.25 15.08 11.47
N ILE A 339 11.98 15.48 10.43
CA ILE A 339 11.50 16.25 9.29
C ILE A 339 10.94 15.28 8.24
N PRO A 340 9.74 15.55 7.67
CA PRO A 340 9.21 14.71 6.61
C PRO A 340 10.05 14.79 5.33
N GLY A 341 10.05 13.70 4.55
CA GLY A 341 10.75 13.65 3.26
C GLY A 341 12.24 13.29 3.32
N GLU A 342 12.74 12.79 4.45
CA GLU A 342 14.12 12.27 4.56
C GLU A 342 14.39 11.11 3.60
N THR A 343 13.47 10.13 3.54
CA THR A 343 13.53 9.02 2.59
C THR A 343 12.93 9.44 1.25
N LYS A 344 13.78 9.59 0.22
CA LYS A 344 13.37 10.06 -1.12
C LYS A 344 13.29 8.97 -2.19
N VAL A 345 13.98 7.85 -1.98
CA VAL A 345 14.11 6.75 -2.95
C VAL A 345 13.99 5.45 -2.19
N TRP A 346 13.34 4.46 -2.78
CA TRP A 346 13.26 3.12 -2.20
C TRP A 346 14.64 2.46 -2.08
N GLN A 347 14.80 1.58 -1.10
CA GLN A 347 16.06 0.88 -0.85
C GLN A 347 15.82 -0.54 -0.33
N TYR A 348 16.66 -1.48 -0.77
CA TYR A 348 16.66 -2.86 -0.30
C TYR A 348 17.61 -3.04 0.88
N ILE A 349 17.10 -3.64 1.95
CA ILE A 349 17.82 -3.89 3.18
C ILE A 349 17.70 -5.37 3.53
N THR A 350 18.83 -6.04 3.64
CA THR A 350 18.85 -7.47 3.96
C THR A 350 18.63 -7.67 5.46
N LEU A 351 17.56 -8.36 5.88
CA LEU A 351 17.36 -8.72 7.29
C LEU A 351 18.00 -10.07 7.60
N THR A 352 17.67 -11.08 6.80
CA THR A 352 18.29 -12.42 6.83
C THR A 352 18.60 -12.86 5.40
N LYS A 353 19.24 -14.02 5.21
CA LYS A 353 19.50 -14.57 3.86
C LYS A 353 18.22 -14.81 3.03
N ARG A 354 17.07 -14.96 3.70
CA ARG A 354 15.76 -15.23 3.07
C ARG A 354 14.78 -14.06 3.12
N ILE A 355 15.04 -13.01 3.90
CA ILE A 355 14.09 -11.90 4.11
C ILE A 355 14.78 -10.59 3.75
N PHE A 356 14.25 -9.92 2.73
CA PHE A 356 14.60 -8.57 2.35
C PHE A 356 13.51 -7.60 2.80
N LEU A 357 13.92 -6.45 3.31
CA LEU A 357 13.07 -5.33 3.68
C LEU A 357 13.22 -4.25 2.61
N VAL A 358 12.13 -3.60 2.26
CA VAL A 358 12.10 -2.52 1.28
C VAL A 358 11.52 -1.28 1.95
N ASP A 359 12.34 -0.23 2.05
CA ASP A 359 11.90 1.07 2.56
C ASP A 359 11.28 1.89 1.42
N CYS A 360 10.21 2.63 1.71
CA CYS A 360 9.48 3.46 0.74
C CYS A 360 9.45 4.92 1.22
N PRO A 361 9.53 5.92 0.33
CA PRO A 361 9.17 7.29 0.69
C PRO A 361 7.75 7.37 1.28
N GLY A 362 7.49 8.36 2.13
CA GLY A 362 6.15 8.61 2.65
C GLY A 362 5.20 9.08 1.55
N VAL A 363 4.04 8.45 1.44
CA VAL A 363 3.01 8.81 0.46
C VAL A 363 1.83 9.42 1.18
N VAL A 364 1.29 10.50 0.62
CA VAL A 364 0.10 11.18 1.12
C VAL A 364 -0.97 11.06 0.07
N TYR A 365 -2.17 10.71 0.52
CA TYR A 365 -3.32 10.52 -0.35
C TYR A 365 -4.22 11.75 -0.23
N GLN A 366 -4.64 12.29 -1.36
CA GLN A 366 -5.65 13.35 -1.39
C GLN A 366 -7.01 12.70 -1.14
N ASN A 367 -7.54 12.89 0.06
CA ASN A 367 -8.97 12.81 0.24
C ASN A 367 -9.53 14.22 0.01
N ASN A 368 -10.62 14.33 -0.73
CA ASN A 368 -11.26 15.64 -0.96
C ASN A 368 -11.77 16.29 0.33
N ASN A 369 -11.85 15.53 1.43
CA ASN A 369 -12.35 15.98 2.72
C ASN A 369 -11.23 16.35 3.71
N ASP A 370 -9.96 16.17 3.36
CA ASP A 370 -8.86 16.48 4.28
C ASP A 370 -8.56 17.99 4.29
N SER A 371 -8.70 18.61 5.45
CA SER A 371 -8.34 20.02 5.65
C SER A 371 -6.82 20.21 5.66
N GLU A 372 -6.36 21.45 5.43
CA GLU A 372 -4.95 21.81 5.60
C GLU A 372 -4.46 21.50 7.01
N THR A 373 -5.28 21.77 8.01
CA THR A 373 -4.99 21.49 9.42
C THR A 373 -4.73 20.00 9.65
N ASP A 374 -5.54 19.13 9.06
CA ASP A 374 -5.37 17.67 9.17
C ASP A 374 -4.03 17.21 8.60
N ILE A 375 -3.62 17.77 7.47
CA ILE A 375 -2.34 17.43 6.82
C ILE A 375 -1.15 17.88 7.67
N VAL A 376 -1.26 19.05 8.32
CA VAL A 376 -0.24 19.53 9.27
C VAL A 376 -0.17 18.61 10.49
N LEU A 377 -1.31 18.28 11.09
CA LEU A 377 -1.38 17.44 12.30
C LEU A 377 -0.87 16.02 12.06
N LYS A 378 -1.05 15.49 10.84
CA LYS A 378 -0.48 14.20 10.40
C LYS A 378 1.05 14.23 10.22
N GLY A 379 1.69 15.41 10.30
CA GLY A 379 3.15 15.56 10.24
C GLY A 379 3.73 15.42 8.84
N VAL A 380 2.95 15.76 7.80
CA VAL A 380 3.35 15.70 6.39
C VAL A 380 4.24 16.88 5.98
N VAL A 381 3.93 18.06 6.51
CA VAL A 381 4.58 19.33 6.13
C VAL A 381 5.75 19.61 7.07
N CYS A 382 6.85 20.12 6.50
CA CYS A 382 7.96 20.64 7.29
C CYS A 382 7.57 22.00 7.88
N ILE A 383 7.21 22.05 9.16
CA ILE A 383 7.07 23.30 9.89
C ILE A 383 8.47 23.70 10.37
N ILE A 384 9.27 24.25 9.47
CA ILE A 384 10.45 24.99 9.89
C ILE A 384 9.91 26.40 10.16
N LEU A 385 9.88 26.79 11.44
CA LEU A 385 9.65 28.18 11.84
C LEU A 385 10.49 29.07 10.91
N PRO A 386 9.87 29.93 10.08
CA PRO A 386 10.58 30.80 9.19
C PRO A 386 11.23 31.93 10.01
N TYR A 387 12.27 31.60 10.75
CA TYR A 387 13.17 32.57 11.39
C TYR A 387 14.55 32.60 10.71
N ILE A 388 14.79 31.77 9.69
CA ILE A 388 16.13 31.61 9.08
C ILE A 388 16.17 31.94 7.58
N LEU A 389 15.04 32.13 6.91
CA LEU A 389 15.01 32.62 5.52
C LEU A 389 14.00 33.76 5.45
N GLY A 390 14.51 34.99 5.37
CA GLY A 390 13.72 36.22 5.30
C GLY A 390 12.70 36.17 4.17
N ILE A 391 11.47 35.85 4.54
CA ILE A 391 10.27 35.90 3.71
C ILE A 391 9.25 36.71 4.51
N ASP A 392 8.60 37.63 3.81
CA ASP A 392 7.90 38.80 4.32
C ASP A 392 6.87 38.56 5.44
N ARG A 393 6.79 39.56 6.33
CA ARG A 393 5.94 39.66 7.53
C ARG A 393 4.43 39.52 7.31
N CYS A 394 3.93 39.36 6.08
CA CYS A 394 2.49 39.44 5.81
C CYS A 394 1.69 38.15 6.09
N GLY A 395 2.33 36.99 6.28
CA GLY A 395 1.62 35.71 6.47
C GLY A 395 1.40 35.27 7.93
N PHE A 396 2.00 35.95 8.91
CA PHE A 396 2.06 35.44 10.29
C PHE A 396 0.81 35.75 11.13
N HIS A 397 0.05 36.80 10.79
CA HIS A 397 -1.13 37.20 11.55
C HIS A 397 -2.29 36.20 11.49
N HIS A 398 -2.35 35.33 10.47
CA HIS A 398 -3.45 34.38 10.32
C HIS A 398 -3.23 33.07 11.10
N CYS A 399 -1.98 32.64 11.32
CA CYS A 399 -1.70 31.47 12.16
C CYS A 399 -1.83 31.78 13.65
N GLU A 400 -1.46 32.98 14.11
CA GLU A 400 -1.74 33.40 15.49
C GLU A 400 -3.25 33.53 15.74
N ALA A 401 -4.01 34.15 14.82
CA ALA A 401 -5.46 34.31 14.99
C ALA A 401 -6.24 32.97 15.00
N TYR A 402 -5.84 31.98 14.20
CA TYR A 402 -6.49 30.65 14.17
C TYR A 402 -6.11 29.77 15.36
N VAL A 403 -4.91 29.95 15.92
CA VAL A 403 -4.44 29.21 17.10
C VAL A 403 -4.96 29.82 18.41
N SER A 404 -5.20 31.14 18.43
CA SER A 404 -5.71 31.86 19.62
C SER A 404 -7.21 31.70 19.86
N ASN A 405 -8.02 31.43 18.82
CA ASN A 405 -9.49 31.29 18.96
C ASN A 405 -9.99 29.86 19.25
N SER A 406 -9.09 28.89 19.40
CA SER A 406 -9.49 27.56 19.85
C SER A 406 -9.30 27.44 21.37
N ILE A 407 -10.41 27.25 22.09
CA ILE A 407 -10.49 26.99 23.55
C ILE A 407 -9.55 25.83 24.00
N ALA A 408 -9.01 25.05 23.07
CA ALA A 408 -8.03 24.00 23.31
C ALA A 408 -6.63 24.52 23.77
N TYR A 409 -6.24 25.76 23.47
CA TYR A 409 -4.87 26.24 23.76
C TYR A 409 -4.64 26.73 25.20
N GLN A 410 -5.69 27.02 25.96
CA GLN A 410 -5.55 27.45 27.36
C GLN A 410 -5.16 26.31 28.32
N LYS A 411 -5.22 25.04 27.88
CA LYS A 411 -4.81 23.86 28.68
C LYS A 411 -3.46 23.25 28.28
N LEU A 412 -2.82 23.70 27.20
CA LEU A 412 -1.57 23.12 26.66
C LEU A 412 -0.30 23.96 26.93
N LEU A 413 -0.45 25.13 27.54
CA LEU A 413 0.66 26.03 27.91
C LEU A 413 1.72 25.38 28.83
N PRO A 414 1.40 24.46 29.76
CA PRO A 414 2.44 23.79 30.56
C PRO A 414 3.28 22.78 29.75
N SER A 415 2.72 22.14 28.71
CA SER A 415 3.41 21.06 27.99
C SER A 415 4.31 21.53 26.84
N LEU A 416 3.98 22.65 26.21
CA LEU A 416 4.82 23.25 25.16
C LEU A 416 6.07 23.92 25.75
N ALA A 417 5.97 24.50 26.95
CA ALA A 417 7.12 25.03 27.69
C ALA A 417 8.13 23.92 28.06
N LEU A 418 7.65 22.72 28.40
CA LEU A 418 8.50 21.55 28.67
C LEU A 418 9.22 21.02 27.42
N TRP A 419 8.62 21.17 26.23
CA TRP A 419 9.23 20.81 24.96
C TRP A 419 10.34 21.78 24.55
N ALA A 420 10.17 23.08 24.81
CA ALA A 420 11.20 24.09 24.59
C ALA A 420 12.36 24.00 25.61
N CYS A 421 12.07 23.77 26.90
CA CYS A 421 13.11 23.62 27.92
C CYS A 421 13.98 22.37 27.76
N SER A 422 13.42 21.26 27.25
CA SER A 422 14.22 20.06 26.95
C SER A 422 15.19 20.23 25.78
N PHE A 423 14.97 21.24 24.93
CA PHE A 423 15.84 21.52 23.78
C PHE A 423 17.07 22.37 24.17
N PHE A 424 16.96 23.20 25.21
CA PHE A 424 18.05 24.07 25.65
C PHE A 424 19.06 23.35 26.56
N PHE A 425 18.63 22.36 27.35
CA PHE A 425 19.51 21.68 28.31
C PHE A 425 20.35 20.51 27.75
N LYS A 426 20.28 20.23 26.44
CA LYS A 426 21.07 19.15 25.80
C LYS A 426 22.20 19.63 24.89
N LYS A 427 22.45 20.95 24.88
CA LYS A 427 23.65 21.57 24.34
C LYS A 427 24.29 22.43 25.43
N ASN A 428 24.92 21.76 26.37
CA ASN A 428 26.13 22.18 27.08
C ASN A 428 26.80 20.93 27.64
#